data_AF-A0A957C7Y4-F1
#
_entry.id   AF-A0A957C7Y4-F1
#
_cell.length_a   1.000
_cell.length_b   1.000
_cell.length_c   1.000
_cell.angle_alpha   90.00
_cell.angle_beta   90.00
_cell.angle_gamma   90.00
#
_symmetry.space_group_name_H-M   'P 1'
#
loop_
_entity.id
_entity.type
_entity.pdbx_description
1 polymer ?
#
loop_
_entity_poly.entity_id
_entity_poly.type
_entity_poly.pdbx_seq_one_letter_code
_entity_poly.pdbx_strand_id
1 'polypeptide(L)'
;MTSNQPRSFGRRLWWIIRTVLLIFIVLVLAAAALGGLGYAGYLGVQEIQRSNNSLMMRIEANEQNLDSLREMVNSEFAAGDPEQQVQINQMQVQLDALTRQLEAAQTDQAEVTAVQADQIDTLEANLATAVARNGNLSDELETVQIALVALQSDFNSMSGRVDSLGGGLDSLRLNLSVLDDSLTDLNTEMTAAKDSEANDLQQSLLQLQLWGTLTTARFALLDGDVTVAETAVTQAISQAANLTAAPDSLAAAALNRLKTRLSLAADGFATDLDLVAQDLQAAGNELNLLIVGPAPEAELVEATTAPTNTATPEETMTPEPTTTPSSTATPTTSP
;
A
#
# COMPACT_ATOMS: atom_id res chain seq x y z
N MET A 1 -6.92 -161.81 -119.61
CA MET A 1 -6.28 -163.04 -119.09
C MET A 1 -4.88 -162.64 -118.59
N THR A 2 -4.72 -162.38 -117.29
CA THR A 2 -4.27 -163.32 -116.22
C THR A 2 -2.74 -163.46 -116.12
N SER A 3 -2.22 -163.25 -114.89
CA SER A 3 -1.14 -163.99 -114.17
C SER A 3 0.14 -163.24 -113.69
N ASN A 4 0.24 -163.09 -112.36
CA ASN A 4 1.34 -163.38 -111.40
C ASN A 4 2.82 -162.93 -111.56
N GLN A 5 3.31 -162.25 -110.48
CA GLN A 5 4.63 -162.34 -109.76
C GLN A 5 5.98 -162.01 -110.47
N PRO A 6 7.13 -161.74 -109.77
CA PRO A 6 7.41 -161.62 -108.32
C PRO A 6 8.20 -160.34 -107.88
N ARG A 7 8.46 -160.26 -106.57
CA ARG A 7 9.22 -159.21 -105.81
C ARG A 7 10.72 -159.56 -105.70
N SER A 8 11.63 -158.57 -105.57
CA SER A 8 12.71 -158.59 -104.54
C SER A 8 13.66 -157.35 -104.50
N PHE A 9 13.87 -156.90 -103.25
CA PHE A 9 15.12 -156.44 -102.60
C PHE A 9 15.83 -155.11 -102.93
N GLY A 10 15.96 -154.66 -104.18
CA GLY A 10 16.90 -153.54 -104.48
C GLY A 10 16.60 -152.20 -103.80
N ARG A 11 15.32 -151.87 -103.58
CA ARG A 11 14.89 -150.55 -103.10
C ARG A 11 14.90 -150.38 -101.57
N ARG A 12 14.98 -151.48 -100.80
CA ARG A 12 15.01 -151.43 -99.33
C ARG A 12 16.42 -151.20 -98.78
N LEU A 13 17.46 -151.66 -99.48
CA LEU A 13 18.84 -151.52 -99.03
C LEU A 13 19.34 -150.06 -99.06
N TRP A 14 18.97 -149.31 -100.10
CA TRP A 14 19.36 -147.91 -100.23
C TRP A 14 18.72 -146.99 -99.17
N TRP A 15 17.50 -147.31 -98.73
CA TRP A 15 16.83 -146.56 -97.66
C TRP A 15 17.53 -146.75 -96.30
N ILE A 16 18.05 -147.95 -96.02
CA ILE A 16 18.76 -148.23 -94.75
C ILE A 16 20.08 -147.47 -94.68
N ILE A 17 20.87 -147.44 -95.77
CA ILE A 17 22.16 -146.73 -95.80
C ILE A 17 21.97 -145.23 -95.56
N ARG A 18 20.96 -144.63 -96.19
CA ARG A 18 20.65 -143.21 -96.02
C ARG A 18 20.28 -142.86 -94.57
N THR A 19 19.51 -143.73 -93.90
CA THR A 19 19.07 -143.49 -92.52
C THR A 19 20.22 -143.61 -91.52
N VAL A 20 21.13 -144.58 -91.71
CA VAL A 20 22.29 -144.76 -90.82
C VAL A 20 23.26 -143.58 -90.89
N LEU A 21 23.50 -143.03 -92.09
CA LEU A 21 24.41 -141.89 -92.26
C LEU A 21 23.84 -140.60 -91.63
N LEU A 22 22.52 -140.40 -91.71
CA LEU A 22 21.85 -139.26 -91.08
C LEU A 22 21.89 -139.32 -89.55
N ILE A 23 21.72 -140.52 -88.97
CA ILE A 23 21.85 -140.74 -87.52
C ILE A 23 23.26 -140.37 -87.04
N PHE A 24 24.30 -140.75 -87.80
CA PHE A 24 25.68 -140.47 -87.41
C PHE A 24 26.00 -138.97 -87.38
N ILE A 25 25.50 -138.19 -88.34
CA ILE A 25 25.69 -136.72 -88.38
C ILE A 25 25.00 -136.05 -87.19
N VAL A 26 23.77 -136.47 -86.86
CA VAL A 26 23.04 -135.92 -85.70
C VAL A 26 23.76 -136.23 -84.38
N LEU A 27 24.35 -137.42 -84.26
CA LEU A 27 25.07 -137.84 -83.06
C LEU A 27 26.37 -137.03 -82.85
N VAL A 28 27.10 -136.74 -83.92
CA VAL A 28 28.29 -135.87 -83.87
C VAL A 28 27.92 -134.43 -83.48
N LEU A 29 26.82 -133.89 -84.02
CA LEU A 29 26.33 -132.56 -83.65
C LEU A 29 25.88 -132.49 -82.19
N ALA A 30 25.21 -133.54 -81.69
CA ALA A 30 24.79 -133.60 -80.29
C ALA A 30 26.00 -133.65 -79.32
N ALA A 31 27.05 -134.41 -79.68
CA ALA A 31 28.27 -134.47 -78.88
C ALA A 31 29.01 -133.11 -78.85
N ALA A 32 29.08 -132.39 -79.97
CA ALA A 32 29.69 -131.07 -80.03
C ALA A 32 28.92 -130.01 -79.21
N ALA A 33 27.58 -130.04 -79.27
CA ALA A 33 26.74 -129.14 -78.49
C ALA A 33 26.83 -129.39 -76.98
N LEU A 34 26.85 -130.67 -76.57
CA LEU A 34 27.02 -131.05 -75.15
C LEU A 34 28.43 -130.72 -74.63
N GLY A 35 29.47 -130.92 -75.45
CA GLY A 35 30.84 -130.52 -75.11
C GLY A 35 31.00 -129.01 -74.95
N GLY A 36 30.35 -128.22 -75.82
CA GLY A 36 30.35 -126.76 -75.73
C GLY A 36 29.62 -126.23 -74.49
N LEU A 37 28.47 -126.81 -74.15
CA LEU A 37 27.70 -126.44 -72.95
C LEU A 37 28.42 -126.78 -71.64
N GLY A 38 29.13 -127.92 -71.58
CA GLY A 38 29.92 -128.30 -70.41
C GLY A 38 31.06 -127.33 -70.12
N TYR A 39 31.74 -126.84 -71.16
CA TYR A 39 32.86 -125.91 -71.00
C TYR A 39 32.41 -124.51 -70.56
N ALA A 40 31.27 -124.02 -71.08
CA ALA A 40 30.69 -122.75 -70.67
C ALA A 40 30.20 -122.76 -69.21
N GLY A 41 29.65 -123.88 -68.73
CA GLY A 41 29.23 -124.03 -67.34
C GLY A 41 30.39 -123.98 -66.34
N TYR A 42 31.55 -124.53 -66.69
CA TYR A 42 32.73 -124.54 -65.81
C TYR A 42 33.34 -123.14 -65.61
N LEU A 43 33.37 -122.31 -66.65
CA LEU A 43 33.88 -120.93 -66.56
C LEU A 43 32.97 -120.03 -65.71
N GLY A 44 31.65 -120.21 -65.76
CA GLY A 44 30.71 -119.46 -64.93
C GLY A 44 30.89 -119.69 -63.43
N VAL A 45 31.25 -120.91 -63.01
CA VAL A 45 31.43 -121.25 -61.59
C VAL A 45 32.71 -120.64 -61.00
N GLN A 46 33.80 -120.54 -61.78
CA GLN A 46 35.03 -119.90 -61.32
C GLN A 46 34.86 -118.41 -61.04
N GLU A 47 34.08 -117.71 -61.87
CA GLU A 47 33.85 -116.27 -61.70
C GLU A 47 33.00 -115.98 -60.45
N ILE A 48 32.00 -116.83 -60.16
CA ILE A 48 31.17 -116.74 -58.95
C ILE A 48 32.02 -116.96 -57.68
N GLN A 49 32.99 -117.89 -57.72
CA GLN A 49 33.88 -118.12 -56.57
C GLN A 49 34.82 -116.93 -56.31
N ARG A 50 35.35 -116.27 -57.35
CA ARG A 50 36.13 -115.04 -57.20
C ARG A 50 35.30 -113.88 -56.65
N SER A 51 34.07 -113.72 -57.13
CA SER A 51 33.13 -112.72 -56.63
C SER A 51 32.82 -112.90 -55.15
N ASN A 52 32.63 -114.14 -54.69
CA ASN A 52 32.36 -114.40 -53.27
C ASN A 52 33.56 -114.09 -52.36
N ASN A 53 34.78 -114.40 -52.77
CA ASN A 53 35.97 -114.03 -51.99
C ASN A 53 36.16 -112.51 -51.87
N SER A 54 35.82 -111.76 -52.92
CA SER A 54 35.87 -110.28 -52.87
C SER A 54 34.79 -109.70 -51.95
N LEU A 55 33.58 -110.27 -51.95
CA LEU A 55 32.52 -109.86 -51.03
C LEU A 55 32.88 -110.16 -49.57
N MET A 56 33.50 -111.32 -49.31
CA MET A 56 33.92 -111.70 -47.96
C MET A 56 35.01 -110.76 -47.41
N MET A 57 36.01 -110.39 -48.22
CA MET A 57 37.01 -109.38 -47.82
C MET A 57 36.40 -108.00 -47.55
N ARG A 58 35.38 -107.59 -48.31
CA ARG A 58 34.68 -106.32 -48.08
C ARG A 58 33.82 -106.34 -46.82
N ILE A 59 33.21 -107.49 -46.52
CA ILE A 59 32.45 -107.68 -45.28
C ILE A 59 33.41 -107.65 -44.08
N GLU A 60 34.54 -108.35 -44.14
CA GLU A 60 35.55 -108.37 -43.08
C GLU A 60 36.20 -106.99 -42.86
N ALA A 61 36.47 -106.25 -43.94
CA ALA A 61 36.93 -104.87 -43.86
C ALA A 61 35.86 -103.91 -43.30
N ASN A 62 34.59 -104.12 -43.60
CA ASN A 62 33.49 -103.35 -43.01
C ASN A 62 33.27 -103.70 -41.54
N GLU A 63 33.47 -104.95 -41.15
CA GLU A 63 33.35 -105.42 -39.77
C GLU A 63 34.48 -104.82 -38.90
N GLN A 64 35.72 -104.82 -39.40
CA GLN A 64 36.83 -104.10 -38.75
C GLN A 64 36.60 -102.59 -38.67
N ASN A 65 36.07 -101.96 -39.72
CA ASN A 65 35.72 -100.54 -39.64
C ASN A 65 34.62 -100.28 -38.61
N LEU A 66 33.62 -101.17 -38.49
CA LEU A 66 32.56 -101.05 -37.51
C LEU A 66 33.06 -101.22 -36.07
N ASP A 67 33.98 -102.16 -35.84
CA ASP A 67 34.59 -102.36 -34.53
C ASP A 67 35.51 -101.20 -34.16
N SER A 68 36.30 -100.68 -35.11
CA SER A 68 37.12 -99.48 -34.89
C SER A 68 36.26 -98.24 -34.61
N LEU A 69 35.15 -98.06 -35.33
CA LEU A 69 34.19 -96.99 -35.07
C LEU A 69 33.52 -97.15 -33.71
N ARG A 70 33.16 -98.38 -33.32
CA ARG A 70 32.59 -98.66 -32.00
C ARG A 70 33.59 -98.39 -30.89
N GLU A 71 34.85 -98.77 -31.06
CA GLU A 71 35.89 -98.52 -30.08
C GLU A 71 36.21 -97.01 -29.98
N MET A 72 36.24 -96.31 -31.12
CA MET A 72 36.40 -94.86 -31.18
C MET A 72 35.24 -94.14 -30.49
N VAL A 73 33.99 -94.48 -30.82
CA VAL A 73 32.79 -93.92 -30.18
C VAL A 73 32.75 -94.26 -28.70
N ASN A 74 33.07 -95.49 -28.30
CA ASN A 74 33.06 -95.89 -26.91
C ASN A 74 34.20 -95.22 -26.12
N SER A 75 35.35 -94.99 -26.75
CA SER A 75 36.44 -94.18 -26.18
C SER A 75 36.04 -92.71 -26.07
N GLU A 76 35.37 -92.13 -27.06
CA GLU A 76 34.98 -90.72 -27.08
C GLU A 76 33.81 -90.42 -26.13
N PHE A 77 32.88 -91.38 -25.94
CA PHE A 77 31.81 -91.28 -24.95
C PHE A 77 32.24 -91.66 -23.53
N ALA A 78 33.05 -92.72 -23.35
CA ALA A 78 33.54 -93.11 -22.02
C ALA A 78 34.61 -92.14 -21.49
N ALA A 79 35.36 -91.49 -22.38
CA ALA A 79 36.25 -90.37 -22.05
C ALA A 79 35.57 -89.01 -22.26
N GLY A 80 34.23 -88.94 -22.14
CA GLY A 80 33.46 -87.70 -22.19
C GLY A 80 34.25 -86.57 -21.54
N ASP A 81 34.60 -85.59 -22.37
CA ASP A 81 35.79 -84.76 -22.20
C ASP A 81 35.83 -84.13 -20.79
N PRO A 82 36.68 -84.62 -19.86
CA PRO A 82 36.68 -84.16 -18.48
C PRO A 82 36.99 -82.65 -18.40
N GLU A 83 37.69 -82.12 -19.40
CA GLU A 83 37.94 -80.69 -19.55
C GLU A 83 36.66 -79.90 -19.84
N GLN A 84 35.76 -80.42 -20.68
CA GLN A 84 34.46 -79.78 -20.92
C GLN A 84 33.60 -79.78 -19.66
N GLN A 85 33.63 -80.84 -18.87
CA GLN A 85 32.88 -80.89 -17.61
C GLN A 85 33.43 -79.91 -16.56
N VAL A 86 34.76 -79.76 -16.49
CA VAL A 86 35.40 -78.73 -15.64
C VAL A 86 35.04 -77.32 -16.12
N GLN A 87 35.03 -77.07 -17.43
CA GLN A 87 34.61 -75.78 -17.99
C GLN A 87 33.13 -75.48 -17.70
N ILE A 88 32.25 -76.47 -17.82
CA ILE A 88 30.83 -76.32 -17.46
C ILE A 88 30.69 -75.98 -15.97
N ASN A 89 31.38 -76.68 -15.08
CA ASN A 89 31.36 -76.38 -13.65
C ASN A 89 31.92 -74.97 -13.35
N GLN A 90 32.98 -74.55 -14.04
CA GLN A 90 33.55 -73.22 -13.89
C GLN A 90 32.59 -72.12 -14.39
N MET A 91 31.94 -72.33 -15.53
CA MET A 91 30.91 -71.43 -16.05
C MET A 91 29.71 -71.37 -15.10
N GLN A 92 29.28 -72.49 -14.51
CA GLN A 92 28.22 -72.51 -13.50
C GLN A 92 28.59 -71.67 -12.27
N VAL A 93 29.81 -71.83 -11.75
CA VAL A 93 30.30 -71.03 -10.62
C VAL A 93 30.35 -69.54 -10.97
N GLN A 94 30.79 -69.18 -12.18
CA GLN A 94 30.79 -67.79 -12.65
C GLN A 94 29.37 -67.23 -12.81
N LEU A 95 28.42 -68.02 -13.33
CA LEU A 95 27.01 -67.66 -13.45
C LEU A 95 26.38 -67.42 -12.08
N ASP A 96 26.65 -68.29 -11.11
CA ASP A 96 26.17 -68.11 -9.73
C ASP A 96 26.75 -66.85 -9.09
N ALA A 97 28.04 -66.57 -9.32
CA ALA A 97 28.69 -65.36 -8.82
C ALA A 97 28.10 -64.09 -9.46
N LEU A 98 27.91 -64.07 -10.78
CA LEU A 98 27.29 -62.96 -11.51
C LEU A 98 25.83 -62.76 -11.09
N THR A 99 25.08 -63.85 -10.87
CA THR A 99 23.69 -63.78 -10.40
C THR A 99 23.61 -63.13 -9.02
N ARG A 100 24.47 -63.54 -8.08
CA ARG A 100 24.55 -62.90 -6.75
C ARG A 100 24.98 -61.43 -6.83
N GLN A 101 25.92 -61.09 -7.72
CA GLN A 101 26.31 -59.69 -7.93
C GLN A 101 25.16 -58.85 -8.50
N LEU A 102 24.38 -59.41 -9.42
CA LEU A 102 23.20 -58.74 -9.98
C LEU A 102 22.12 -58.54 -8.92
N GLU A 103 21.83 -59.55 -8.09
CA GLU A 103 20.88 -59.45 -6.98
C GLU A 103 21.32 -58.40 -5.94
N ALA A 104 22.61 -58.37 -5.59
CA ALA A 104 23.17 -57.36 -4.70
C ALA A 104 23.06 -55.95 -5.31
N ALA A 105 23.45 -55.78 -6.57
CA ALA A 105 23.35 -54.48 -7.25
C ALA A 105 21.90 -54.00 -7.40
N GLN A 106 20.94 -54.91 -7.65
CA GLN A 106 19.51 -54.58 -7.67
C GLN A 106 19.00 -54.16 -6.28
N THR A 107 19.49 -54.81 -5.23
CA THR A 107 19.13 -54.46 -3.84
C THR A 107 19.70 -53.09 -3.47
N ASP A 108 20.99 -52.84 -3.74
CA ASP A 108 21.64 -51.56 -3.50
C ASP A 108 20.95 -50.42 -4.28
N GLN A 109 20.59 -50.68 -5.55
CA GLN A 109 19.85 -49.71 -6.37
C GLN A 109 18.47 -49.40 -5.77
N ALA A 110 17.76 -50.41 -5.28
CA ALA A 110 16.45 -50.22 -4.64
C ALA A 110 16.58 -49.39 -3.35
N GLU A 111 17.60 -49.66 -2.52
CA GLU A 111 17.87 -48.91 -1.29
C GLU A 111 18.22 -47.45 -1.60
N VAL A 112 19.14 -47.20 -2.55
CA VAL A 112 19.51 -45.84 -2.97
C VAL A 112 18.30 -45.09 -3.50
N THR A 113 17.46 -45.73 -4.31
CA THR A 113 16.24 -45.12 -4.86
C THR A 113 15.25 -44.77 -3.75
N ALA A 114 15.08 -45.64 -2.75
CA ALA A 114 14.22 -45.38 -1.60
C ALA A 114 14.72 -44.21 -0.74
N VAL A 115 16.02 -44.14 -0.47
CA VAL A 115 16.63 -43.03 0.27
C VAL A 115 16.50 -41.71 -0.50
N GLN A 116 16.71 -41.73 -1.82
CA GLN A 116 16.54 -40.54 -2.66
C GLN A 116 15.09 -40.06 -2.67
N ALA A 117 14.12 -40.98 -2.76
CA ALA A 117 12.70 -40.63 -2.69
C ALA A 117 12.35 -39.95 -1.35
N ASP A 118 12.78 -40.52 -0.22
CA ASP A 118 12.53 -39.96 1.11
C ASP A 118 13.18 -38.57 1.31
N GLN A 119 14.39 -38.39 0.77
CA GLN A 119 15.06 -37.08 0.76
C GLN A 119 14.33 -36.05 -0.09
N ILE A 120 13.82 -36.44 -1.27
CA ILE A 120 13.03 -35.56 -2.13
C ILE A 120 11.75 -35.15 -1.42
N ASP A 121 11.00 -36.10 -0.85
CA ASP A 121 9.76 -35.83 -0.11
C ASP A 121 10.00 -34.87 1.06
N THR A 122 11.10 -35.07 1.80
CA THR A 122 11.50 -34.18 2.90
C THR A 122 11.85 -32.77 2.41
N LEU A 123 12.58 -32.66 1.30
CA LEU A 123 12.93 -31.37 0.70
C LEU A 123 11.70 -30.63 0.18
N GLU A 124 10.75 -31.34 -0.45
CA GLU A 124 9.48 -30.79 -0.90
C GLU A 124 8.64 -30.27 0.27
N ALA A 125 8.54 -31.03 1.36
CA ALA A 125 7.82 -30.60 2.56
C ALA A 125 8.47 -29.36 3.22
N ASN A 126 9.80 -29.32 3.29
CA ASN A 126 10.54 -28.18 3.81
C ASN A 126 10.37 -26.94 2.91
N LEU A 127 10.41 -27.12 1.59
CA LEU A 127 10.18 -26.05 0.63
C LEU A 127 8.77 -25.48 0.75
N ALA A 128 7.75 -26.35 0.83
CA ALA A 128 6.36 -25.92 1.03
C ALA A 128 6.20 -25.11 2.33
N THR A 129 6.84 -25.55 3.41
CA THR A 129 6.84 -24.83 4.69
C THR A 129 7.54 -23.47 4.58
N ALA A 130 8.67 -23.40 3.89
CA ALA A 130 9.41 -22.15 3.67
C ALA A 130 8.60 -21.15 2.82
N VAL A 131 7.93 -21.62 1.76
CA VAL A 131 7.04 -20.81 0.92
C VAL A 131 5.87 -20.26 1.74
N ALA A 132 5.22 -21.11 2.54
CA ALA A 132 4.12 -20.67 3.41
C ALA A 132 4.57 -19.61 4.42
N ARG A 133 5.74 -19.81 5.05
CA ARG A 133 6.32 -18.82 5.98
C ARG A 133 6.64 -17.49 5.29
N ASN A 134 7.17 -17.53 4.07
CA ASN A 134 7.47 -16.33 3.31
C ASN A 134 6.19 -15.57 2.94
N GLY A 135 5.11 -16.29 2.58
CA GLY A 135 3.79 -15.70 2.38
C GLY A 135 3.30 -14.94 3.62
N ASN A 136 3.31 -15.58 4.79
CA ASN A 136 2.90 -14.95 6.03
C ASN A 136 3.74 -13.72 6.39
N LEU A 137 5.07 -13.78 6.20
CA LEU A 137 5.97 -12.65 6.45
C LEU A 137 5.69 -11.48 5.49
N SER A 138 5.32 -11.76 4.24
CA SER A 138 4.93 -10.74 3.28
C SER A 138 3.65 -10.03 3.73
N ASP A 139 2.64 -10.77 4.20
CA ASP A 139 1.38 -10.23 4.70
C ASP A 139 1.58 -9.39 5.98
N GLU A 140 2.45 -9.86 6.88
CA GLU A 140 2.84 -9.11 8.09
C GLU A 140 3.55 -7.80 7.71
N LEU A 141 4.44 -7.82 6.72
CA LEU A 141 5.15 -6.64 6.24
C LEU A 141 4.19 -5.62 5.61
N GLU A 142 3.22 -6.07 4.82
CA GLU A 142 2.17 -5.21 4.27
C GLU A 142 1.35 -4.57 5.39
N THR A 143 0.96 -5.34 6.40
CA THR A 143 0.22 -4.84 7.58
C THR A 143 1.01 -3.77 8.33
N VAL A 144 2.31 -4.01 8.57
CA VAL A 144 3.20 -3.03 9.21
C VAL A 144 3.34 -1.77 8.38
N GLN A 145 3.44 -1.89 7.05
CA GLN A 145 3.52 -0.75 6.15
C GLN A 145 2.26 0.11 6.20
N ILE A 146 1.08 -0.51 6.19
CA ILE A 146 -0.21 0.19 6.35
C ILE A 146 -0.26 0.92 7.70
N ALA A 147 0.15 0.25 8.79
CA ALA A 147 0.18 0.85 10.12
C ALA A 147 1.13 2.06 10.20
N LEU A 148 2.29 2.00 9.54
CA LEU A 148 3.24 3.12 9.48
C LEU A 148 2.66 4.31 8.72
N VAL A 149 1.97 4.08 7.60
CA VAL A 149 1.29 5.15 6.84
C VAL A 149 0.18 5.80 7.67
N ALA A 150 -0.61 5.00 8.39
CA ALA A 150 -1.64 5.51 9.30
C ALA A 150 -1.01 6.37 10.42
N LEU A 151 0.06 5.88 11.04
CA LEU A 151 0.77 6.62 12.09
C LEU A 151 1.38 7.94 11.58
N GLN A 152 1.93 7.94 10.37
CA GLN A 152 2.45 9.15 9.73
C GLN A 152 1.32 10.18 9.48
N SER A 153 0.15 9.71 9.03
CA SER A 153 -1.03 10.57 8.87
C SER A 153 -1.47 11.17 10.21
N ASP A 154 -1.52 10.36 11.27
CA ASP A 154 -1.88 10.81 12.61
C ASP A 154 -0.88 11.84 13.15
N PHE A 155 0.42 11.63 12.93
CA PHE A 155 1.46 12.57 13.33
C PHE A 155 1.30 13.93 12.62
N ASN A 156 1.05 13.92 11.31
CA ASN A 156 0.80 15.15 10.55
C ASN A 156 -0.44 15.89 11.03
N SER A 157 -1.51 15.15 11.33
CA SER A 157 -2.75 15.71 11.90
C SER A 157 -2.51 16.35 13.27
N MET A 158 -1.76 15.67 14.16
CA MET A 158 -1.36 16.22 15.45
C MET A 158 -0.50 17.47 15.31
N SER A 159 0.47 17.48 14.38
CA SER A 159 1.28 18.67 14.10
C SER A 159 0.42 19.86 13.70
N GLY A 160 -0.53 19.66 12.77
CA GLY A 160 -1.45 20.74 12.37
C GLY A 160 -2.33 21.24 13.51
N ARG A 161 -2.75 20.36 14.44
CA ARG A 161 -3.48 20.77 15.64
C ARG A 161 -2.61 21.58 16.59
N VAL A 162 -1.34 21.22 16.76
CA VAL A 162 -0.38 21.98 17.59
C VAL A 162 -0.14 23.37 16.99
N ASP A 163 0.06 23.47 15.68
CA ASP A 163 0.22 24.76 15.00
C ASP A 163 -1.01 25.65 15.15
N SER A 164 -2.21 25.08 15.00
CA SER A 164 -3.47 25.79 15.23
C SER A 164 -3.59 26.27 16.68
N LEU A 165 -3.15 25.47 17.66
CA LEU A 165 -3.19 25.86 19.07
C LEU A 165 -2.18 26.99 19.35
N GLY A 166 -0.99 26.92 18.73
CA GLY A 166 0.02 27.97 18.78
C GLY A 166 -0.52 29.31 18.25
N GLY A 167 -1.12 29.31 17.06
CA GLY A 167 -1.73 30.52 16.49
C GLY A 167 -2.90 31.06 17.33
N GLY A 168 -3.69 30.18 17.95
CA GLY A 168 -4.73 30.58 18.90
C GLY A 168 -4.16 31.24 20.16
N LEU A 169 -3.05 30.74 20.69
CA LEU A 169 -2.38 31.30 21.86
C LEU A 169 -1.73 32.65 21.57
N ASP A 170 -1.12 32.83 20.39
CA ASP A 170 -0.58 34.12 19.95
C ASP A 170 -1.69 35.17 19.80
N SER A 171 -2.83 34.79 19.22
CA SER A 171 -4.00 35.66 19.10
C SER A 171 -4.54 36.09 20.47
N LEU A 172 -4.62 35.15 21.41
CA LEU A 172 -5.05 35.43 22.78
C LEU A 172 -4.08 36.38 23.49
N ARG A 173 -2.77 36.21 23.30
CA ARG A 173 -1.74 37.08 23.87
C ARG A 173 -1.84 38.50 23.33
N LEU A 174 -2.09 38.67 22.03
CA LEU A 174 -2.29 39.98 21.42
C LEU A 174 -3.55 40.65 21.99
N ASN A 175 -4.67 39.92 22.05
CA ASN A 175 -5.90 40.44 22.63
C ASN A 175 -5.74 40.86 24.10
N LEU A 176 -4.97 40.10 24.88
CA LEU A 176 -4.68 40.45 26.27
C LEU A 176 -3.85 41.73 26.38
N SER A 177 -2.86 41.93 25.49
CA SER A 177 -2.08 43.17 25.42
C SER A 177 -2.96 44.38 25.09
N VAL A 178 -3.85 44.26 24.10
CA VAL A 178 -4.77 45.34 23.72
C VAL A 178 -5.73 45.68 24.86
N LEU A 179 -6.19 44.67 25.60
CA LEU A 179 -7.05 44.90 26.76
C LEU A 179 -6.30 45.61 27.90
N ASP A 180 -5.02 45.28 28.12
CA ASP A 180 -4.16 45.94 29.11
C ASP A 180 -3.91 47.42 28.77
N ASP A 181 -3.63 47.70 27.49
CA ASP A 181 -3.50 49.06 26.98
C ASP A 181 -4.82 49.85 27.15
N SER A 182 -5.95 49.24 26.79
CA SER A 182 -7.28 49.86 26.94
C SER A 182 -7.63 50.17 28.40
N LEU A 183 -7.24 49.29 29.32
CA LEU A 183 -7.47 49.48 30.75
C LEU A 183 -6.57 50.60 31.32
N THR A 184 -5.34 50.70 30.82
CA THR A 184 -4.43 51.80 31.15
C THR A 184 -5.00 53.13 30.68
N ASP A 185 -5.44 53.21 29.42
CA ASP A 185 -6.05 54.41 28.85
C ASP A 185 -7.30 54.83 29.64
N LEU A 186 -8.20 53.90 29.92
CA LEU A 186 -9.40 54.16 30.72
C LEU A 186 -9.05 54.71 32.12
N ASN A 187 -8.02 54.16 32.76
CA ASN A 187 -7.58 54.64 34.07
C ASN A 187 -6.99 56.06 34.01
N THR A 188 -6.26 56.39 32.95
CA THR A 188 -5.77 57.76 32.73
C THR A 188 -6.90 58.75 32.51
N GLU A 189 -7.90 58.38 31.68
CA GLU A 189 -9.07 59.21 31.40
C GLU A 189 -9.90 59.42 32.68
N MET A 190 -10.12 58.36 33.46
CA MET A 190 -10.85 58.45 34.73
C MET A 190 -10.14 59.37 35.72
N THR A 191 -8.81 59.30 35.81
CA THR A 191 -8.04 60.16 36.71
C THR A 191 -8.12 61.61 36.26
N ALA A 192 -7.97 61.88 34.95
CA ALA A 192 -8.09 63.23 34.40
C ALA A 192 -9.50 63.81 34.59
N ALA A 193 -10.55 63.03 34.36
CA ALA A 193 -11.93 63.44 34.57
C ALA A 193 -12.20 63.79 36.04
N LYS A 194 -11.73 62.94 36.95
CA LYS A 194 -11.85 63.17 38.40
C LYS A 194 -11.12 64.45 38.83
N ASP A 195 -9.90 64.66 38.34
CA ASP A 195 -9.11 65.85 38.68
C ASP A 195 -9.75 67.11 38.11
N SER A 196 -10.34 67.05 36.91
CA SER A 196 -11.12 68.14 36.33
C SER A 196 -12.34 68.48 37.17
N GLU A 197 -13.15 67.48 37.55
CA GLU A 197 -14.34 67.69 38.38
C GLU A 197 -13.98 68.28 39.75
N ALA A 198 -12.90 67.79 40.38
CA ALA A 198 -12.41 68.33 41.64
C ALA A 198 -11.99 69.81 41.52
N ASN A 199 -11.31 70.17 40.42
CA ASN A 199 -10.92 71.55 40.15
C ASN A 199 -12.16 72.44 39.90
N ASP A 200 -13.13 71.97 39.13
CA ASP A 200 -14.37 72.71 38.85
C ASP A 200 -15.19 72.95 40.13
N LEU A 201 -15.31 71.93 40.99
CA LEU A 201 -15.93 72.07 42.31
C LEU A 201 -15.18 73.07 43.18
N GLN A 202 -13.84 73.02 43.20
CA GLN A 202 -13.03 73.98 43.95
C GLN A 202 -13.23 75.42 43.45
N GLN A 203 -13.29 75.63 42.13
CA GLN A 203 -13.59 76.94 41.54
C GLN A 203 -15.00 77.44 41.93
N SER A 204 -16.02 76.58 41.87
CA SER A 204 -17.39 76.95 42.25
C SER A 204 -17.51 77.35 43.73
N LEU A 205 -16.81 76.65 44.63
CA LEU A 205 -16.77 76.97 46.05
C LEU A 205 -16.06 78.31 46.30
N LEU A 206 -14.95 78.57 45.62
CA LEU A 206 -14.24 79.86 45.72
C LEU A 206 -15.10 81.02 45.21
N GLN A 207 -15.80 80.84 44.09
CA GLN A 207 -16.71 81.85 43.56
C GLN A 207 -17.88 82.13 44.52
N LEU A 208 -18.45 81.10 45.14
CA LEU A 208 -19.53 81.26 46.12
C LEU A 208 -19.04 81.96 47.40
N GLN A 209 -17.85 81.59 47.88
CA GLN A 209 -17.22 82.27 49.03
C GLN A 209 -16.96 83.74 48.74
N LEU A 210 -16.45 84.06 47.54
CA LEU A 210 -16.20 85.43 47.11
C LEU A 210 -17.50 86.23 46.98
N TRP A 211 -18.58 85.61 46.49
CA TRP A 211 -19.89 86.26 46.44
C TRP A 211 -20.40 86.60 47.84
N GLY A 212 -20.20 85.68 48.80
CA GLY A 212 -20.52 85.90 50.21
C GLY A 212 -19.73 87.05 50.82
N THR A 213 -18.40 87.09 50.65
CA THR A 213 -17.55 88.16 51.20
C THR A 213 -17.87 89.52 50.59
N LEU A 214 -18.14 89.57 49.28
CA LEU A 214 -18.52 90.81 48.60
C LEU A 214 -19.89 91.33 49.08
N THR A 215 -20.85 90.43 49.30
CA THR A 215 -22.17 90.79 49.84
C THR A 215 -22.05 91.36 51.25
N THR A 216 -21.19 90.75 52.09
CA THR A 216 -20.87 91.27 53.43
C THR A 216 -20.23 92.66 53.35
N ALA A 217 -19.27 92.88 52.46
CA ALA A 217 -18.63 94.19 52.29
C ALA A 217 -19.63 95.29 51.94
N ARG A 218 -20.55 95.00 51.01
CA ARG A 218 -21.62 95.94 50.61
C ARG A 218 -22.61 96.21 51.74
N PHE A 219 -23.01 95.18 52.48
CA PHE A 219 -23.92 95.33 53.60
C PHE A 219 -23.29 96.14 54.75
N ALA A 220 -22.03 95.89 55.07
CA ALA A 220 -21.29 96.65 56.08
C ALA A 220 -21.17 98.13 55.71
N LEU A 221 -20.94 98.45 54.42
CA LEU A 221 -20.99 99.84 53.94
C LEU A 221 -22.35 100.49 54.10
N LEU A 222 -23.44 99.76 53.81
CA LEU A 222 -24.81 100.24 53.98
C LEU A 222 -25.16 100.50 55.46
N ASP A 223 -24.59 99.73 56.38
CA ASP A 223 -24.75 99.89 57.83
C ASP A 223 -23.79 100.94 58.43
N GLY A 224 -22.88 101.49 57.62
CA GLY A 224 -21.89 102.49 58.02
C GLY A 224 -20.65 101.91 58.72
N ASP A 225 -20.49 100.59 58.77
CA ASP A 225 -19.31 99.93 59.34
C ASP A 225 -18.19 99.79 58.30
N VAL A 226 -17.44 100.89 58.15
CA VAL A 226 -16.33 101.00 57.20
C VAL A 226 -15.23 99.98 57.48
N THR A 227 -14.97 99.65 58.76
CA THR A 227 -13.89 98.74 59.14
C THR A 227 -14.18 97.29 58.74
N VAL A 228 -15.43 96.84 58.92
CA VAL A 228 -15.87 95.51 58.48
C VAL A 228 -15.89 95.44 56.96
N ALA A 229 -16.31 96.50 56.28
CA ALA A 229 -16.29 96.57 54.82
C ALA A 229 -14.87 96.47 54.24
N GLU A 230 -13.92 97.26 54.76
CA GLU A 230 -12.53 97.25 54.32
C GLU A 230 -11.87 95.87 54.52
N THR A 231 -12.16 95.24 55.67
CA THR A 231 -11.70 93.87 55.97
C THR A 231 -12.26 92.86 54.97
N ALA A 232 -13.57 92.94 54.67
CA ALA A 232 -14.22 92.05 53.72
C ALA A 232 -13.71 92.24 52.28
N VAL A 233 -13.40 93.46 51.86
CA VAL A 233 -12.79 93.74 50.55
C VAL A 233 -11.38 93.18 50.46
N THR A 234 -10.57 93.33 51.52
CA THR A 234 -9.23 92.75 51.57
C THR A 234 -9.28 91.22 51.45
N GLN A 235 -10.22 90.58 52.14
CA GLN A 235 -10.47 89.14 52.02
C GLN A 235 -10.91 88.76 50.59
N ALA A 236 -11.82 89.53 49.99
CA ALA A 236 -12.29 89.31 48.62
C ALA A 236 -11.16 89.41 47.59
N ILE A 237 -10.21 90.35 47.74
CA ILE A 237 -9.02 90.45 46.88
C ILE A 237 -8.19 89.16 46.96
N SER A 238 -7.94 88.66 48.18
CA SER A 238 -7.17 87.42 48.37
C SER A 238 -7.86 86.20 47.73
N GLN A 239 -9.19 86.12 47.82
CA GLN A 239 -9.97 85.03 47.24
C GLN A 239 -9.99 85.12 45.71
N ALA A 240 -10.17 86.32 45.15
CA ALA A 240 -10.15 86.56 43.72
C ALA A 240 -8.78 86.26 43.09
N ALA A 241 -7.68 86.39 43.83
CA ALA A 241 -6.34 86.01 43.36
C ALA A 241 -6.21 84.51 43.07
N ASN A 242 -6.97 83.66 43.79
CA ASN A 242 -6.92 82.20 43.66
C ASN A 242 -7.88 81.64 42.60
N LEU A 243 -8.77 82.47 42.05
CA LEU A 243 -9.61 82.08 40.93
C LEU A 243 -8.76 81.94 39.67
N THR A 244 -9.04 80.89 38.90
CA THR A 244 -8.41 80.66 37.59
C THR A 244 -9.46 80.74 36.50
N ALA A 245 -9.03 81.20 35.33
CA ALA A 245 -9.85 81.23 34.13
C ALA A 245 -8.97 80.82 32.95
N ALA A 246 -9.57 80.20 31.94
CA ALA A 246 -8.86 79.87 30.71
C ALA A 246 -8.24 81.14 30.10
N PRO A 247 -6.96 81.11 29.67
CA PRO A 247 -6.33 82.27 29.04
C PRO A 247 -7.13 82.68 27.80
N ASP A 248 -7.12 83.99 27.51
CA ASP A 248 -7.83 84.61 26.37
C ASP A 248 -9.35 84.37 26.31
N SER A 249 -9.97 84.00 27.44
CA SER A 249 -11.42 83.85 27.57
C SER A 249 -12.11 85.12 28.08
N LEU A 250 -13.42 85.25 27.80
CA LEU A 250 -14.27 86.29 28.40
C LEU A 250 -14.26 86.20 29.94
N ALA A 251 -14.16 85.00 30.50
CA ALA A 251 -14.02 84.79 31.93
C ALA A 251 -12.70 85.36 32.48
N ALA A 252 -11.58 85.23 31.77
CA ALA A 252 -10.32 85.85 32.16
C ALA A 252 -10.38 87.38 32.12
N ALA A 253 -11.08 87.96 31.13
CA ALA A 253 -11.33 89.40 31.07
C ALA A 253 -12.20 89.89 32.25
N ALA A 254 -13.29 89.19 32.56
CA ALA A 254 -14.15 89.48 33.71
C ALA A 254 -13.39 89.36 35.04
N LEU A 255 -12.56 88.32 35.19
CA LEU A 255 -11.71 88.13 36.39
C LEU A 255 -10.72 89.27 36.58
N ASN A 256 -10.09 89.75 35.50
CA ASN A 256 -9.19 90.90 35.59
C ASN A 256 -9.94 92.17 35.98
N ARG A 257 -11.12 92.43 35.40
CA ARG A 257 -11.96 93.58 35.77
C ARG A 257 -12.42 93.51 37.23
N LEU A 258 -12.85 92.34 37.69
CA LEU A 258 -13.19 92.06 39.09
C LEU A 258 -12.01 92.41 40.01
N LYS A 259 -10.81 91.91 39.71
CA LYS A 259 -9.58 92.20 40.48
C LYS A 259 -9.28 93.70 40.52
N THR A 260 -9.39 94.39 39.38
CA THR A 260 -9.19 95.85 39.32
C THR A 260 -10.22 96.61 40.14
N ARG A 261 -11.51 96.26 40.06
CA ARG A 261 -12.59 96.92 40.82
C ARG A 261 -12.44 96.71 42.33
N LEU A 262 -12.04 95.52 42.75
CA LEU A 262 -11.76 95.25 44.16
C LEU A 262 -10.56 96.06 44.67
N SER A 263 -9.51 96.22 43.87
CA SER A 263 -8.36 97.07 44.22
C SER A 263 -8.75 98.54 44.35
N LEU A 264 -9.52 99.07 43.39
CA LEU A 264 -10.00 100.45 43.42
C LEU A 264 -10.91 100.71 44.64
N ALA A 265 -11.79 99.75 44.96
CA ALA A 265 -12.61 99.82 46.17
C ALA A 265 -11.77 99.84 47.45
N ALA A 266 -10.70 99.04 47.53
CA ALA A 266 -9.80 99.04 48.67
C ALA A 266 -9.09 100.40 48.86
N ASP A 267 -8.64 101.02 47.78
CA ASP A 267 -7.95 102.32 47.82
C ASP A 267 -8.91 103.48 48.15
N GLY A 268 -10.21 103.33 47.82
CA GLY A 268 -11.22 104.38 47.96
C GLY A 268 -11.77 104.60 49.37
N PHE A 269 -11.60 103.65 50.30
CA PHE A 269 -12.21 103.72 51.65
C PHE A 269 -11.81 104.97 52.45
N ALA A 270 -10.63 105.52 52.20
CA ALA A 270 -10.13 106.72 52.88
C ALA A 270 -10.55 108.06 52.21
N THR A 271 -11.13 108.01 51.00
CA THR A 271 -11.36 109.20 50.17
C THR A 271 -12.81 109.41 49.77
N ASP A 272 -13.49 108.38 49.26
CA ASP A 272 -14.87 108.51 48.73
C ASP A 272 -15.64 107.18 48.88
N LEU A 273 -16.51 107.12 49.89
CA LEU A 273 -17.31 105.93 50.19
C LEU A 273 -18.38 105.65 49.13
N ASP A 274 -18.89 106.67 48.42
CA ASP A 274 -19.88 106.47 47.36
C ASP A 274 -19.23 105.81 46.13
N LEU A 275 -17.99 106.20 45.82
CA LEU A 275 -17.19 105.56 44.77
C LEU A 275 -16.85 104.12 45.13
N VAL A 276 -16.49 103.83 46.38
CA VAL A 276 -16.27 102.45 46.87
C VAL A 276 -17.53 101.60 46.71
N ALA A 277 -18.70 102.13 47.06
CA ALA A 277 -19.96 101.41 46.88
C ALA A 277 -20.22 101.10 45.40
N GLN A 278 -19.92 102.03 44.49
CA GLN A 278 -20.04 101.84 43.05
C GLN A 278 -19.05 100.79 42.52
N ASP A 279 -17.80 100.81 42.96
CA ASP A 279 -16.78 99.84 42.55
C ASP A 279 -17.09 98.44 43.08
N LEU A 280 -17.61 98.32 44.31
CA LEU A 280 -18.11 97.04 44.82
C LEU A 280 -19.34 96.57 44.06
N GLN A 281 -20.22 97.47 43.63
CA GLN A 281 -21.35 97.12 42.77
C GLN A 281 -20.87 96.54 41.44
N ALA A 282 -19.92 97.22 40.78
CA ALA A 282 -19.31 96.77 39.54
C ALA A 282 -18.57 95.43 39.72
N ALA A 283 -17.80 95.26 40.80
CA ALA A 283 -17.12 94.01 41.12
C ALA A 283 -18.08 92.82 41.19
N GLY A 284 -19.24 92.98 41.83
CA GLY A 284 -20.20 91.86 41.92
C GLY A 284 -20.94 91.59 40.63
N ASN A 285 -21.08 92.57 39.73
CA ASN A 285 -21.60 92.33 38.38
C ASN A 285 -20.60 91.50 37.57
N GLU A 286 -19.30 91.79 37.67
CA GLU A 286 -18.24 91.00 37.03
C GLU A 286 -18.14 89.59 37.63
N LEU A 287 -18.29 89.44 38.95
CA LEU A 287 -18.38 88.12 39.60
C LEU A 287 -19.61 87.33 39.13
N ASN A 288 -20.75 87.99 38.95
CA ASN A 288 -21.95 87.34 38.43
C ASN A 288 -21.75 86.85 36.99
N LEU A 289 -21.01 87.60 36.16
CA LEU A 289 -20.61 87.16 34.82
C LEU A 289 -19.67 85.94 34.85
N LEU A 290 -18.82 85.84 35.88
CA LEU A 290 -17.97 84.66 36.09
C LEU A 290 -18.75 83.41 36.51
N ILE A 291 -19.79 83.57 37.35
CA ILE A 291 -20.59 82.45 37.88
C ILE A 291 -21.60 81.93 36.85
N VAL A 292 -22.34 82.84 36.21
CA VAL A 292 -23.40 82.49 35.25
C VAL A 292 -22.81 82.21 33.86
N GLY A 293 -21.56 82.62 33.63
CA GLY A 293 -20.96 82.71 32.32
C GLY A 293 -21.47 83.93 31.55
N PRO A 294 -20.77 84.37 30.49
CA PRO A 294 -21.34 85.33 29.56
C PRO A 294 -22.65 84.73 29.01
N ALA A 295 -23.75 85.48 29.08
CA ALA A 295 -24.99 85.09 28.43
C ALA A 295 -24.67 84.74 26.96
N PRO A 296 -25.21 83.64 26.40
CA PRO A 296 -25.05 83.39 24.98
C PRO A 296 -25.56 84.63 24.25
N GLU A 297 -24.67 85.30 23.52
CA GLU A 297 -25.11 86.25 22.50
C GLU A 297 -26.07 85.47 21.62
N ALA A 298 -27.33 85.89 21.62
CA ALA A 298 -28.33 85.35 20.72
C ALA A 298 -27.77 85.51 19.30
N GLU A 299 -27.38 84.40 18.67
CA GLU A 299 -27.20 84.36 17.23
C GLU A 299 -28.51 84.86 16.62
N LEU A 300 -28.48 86.08 16.08
CA LEU A 300 -29.48 86.58 15.16
C LEU A 300 -29.46 85.65 13.95
N VAL A 301 -30.34 84.65 13.96
CA VAL A 301 -30.69 83.88 12.79
C VAL A 301 -31.37 84.85 11.81
N GLU A 302 -30.60 85.33 10.84
CA GLU A 302 -31.11 86.13 9.73
C GLU A 302 -31.87 85.18 8.76
N ALA A 303 -33.13 84.94 9.08
CA ALA A 303 -34.05 84.24 8.20
C ALA A 303 -34.42 85.14 7.00
N THR A 304 -33.71 84.98 5.88
CA THR A 304 -34.19 85.48 4.59
C THR A 304 -35.08 84.41 3.96
N THR A 305 -36.40 84.59 4.05
CA THR A 305 -37.36 83.94 3.16
C THR A 305 -37.83 84.92 2.10
N ALA A 306 -37.81 84.48 0.84
CA ALA A 306 -38.67 84.99 -0.22
C ALA A 306 -38.93 83.88 -1.26
N PRO A 307 -40.12 83.84 -1.90
CA PRO A 307 -40.87 82.60 -2.11
C PRO A 307 -41.18 82.28 -3.60
N THR A 308 -42.03 81.25 -3.80
CA THR A 308 -42.99 81.02 -4.93
C THR A 308 -42.43 80.11 -6.05
N ASN A 309 -43.02 78.97 -6.47
CA ASN A 309 -44.37 78.39 -6.31
C ASN A 309 -44.45 76.89 -6.71
N THR A 310 -45.37 76.17 -6.04
CA THR A 310 -46.38 75.20 -6.56
C THR A 310 -45.97 73.88 -7.23
N ALA A 311 -46.25 72.74 -6.56
CA ALA A 311 -47.35 71.81 -6.90
C ALA A 311 -47.54 70.72 -5.81
N THR A 312 -48.79 70.38 -5.52
CA THR A 312 -49.33 69.52 -4.44
C THR A 312 -49.70 68.11 -5.00
N PRO A 313 -50.38 67.18 -4.28
CA PRO A 313 -49.83 66.01 -3.57
C PRO A 313 -50.40 64.65 -4.07
N GLU A 314 -49.99 63.53 -3.46
CA GLU A 314 -50.89 62.36 -3.37
C GLU A 314 -50.65 61.56 -2.07
N GLU A 315 -51.76 61.24 -1.41
CA GLU A 315 -51.90 60.48 -0.16
C GLU A 315 -51.75 58.96 -0.38
N THR A 316 -51.50 58.19 0.69
CA THR A 316 -52.43 57.16 1.24
C THR A 316 -51.71 56.09 2.10
N MET A 317 -52.03 56.14 3.40
CA MET A 317 -52.31 55.09 4.42
C MET A 317 -51.75 53.64 4.35
N THR A 318 -50.94 53.26 5.36
CA THR A 318 -50.97 52.15 6.39
C THR A 318 -52.09 51.06 6.32
N PRO A 319 -52.03 49.79 6.86
CA PRO A 319 -51.10 49.06 7.80
C PRO A 319 -50.69 47.56 7.50
N GLU A 320 -49.82 47.02 8.40
CA GLU A 320 -49.50 45.64 8.94
C GLU A 320 -50.53 44.45 8.81
N PRO A 321 -50.28 43.16 9.25
CA PRO A 321 -49.09 42.47 9.82
C PRO A 321 -48.83 40.96 9.42
N THR A 322 -47.70 40.40 9.88
CA THR A 322 -47.36 39.01 10.34
C THR A 322 -47.70 37.73 9.53
N THR A 323 -46.70 36.87 9.25
CA THR A 323 -46.56 35.47 9.77
C THR A 323 -45.35 34.71 9.18
N THR A 324 -44.55 34.11 10.06
CA THR A 324 -43.58 32.99 9.83
C THR A 324 -44.26 31.71 10.38
N PRO A 325 -44.10 30.49 9.81
CA PRO A 325 -43.07 29.58 10.34
C PRO A 325 -42.50 28.48 9.39
N SER A 326 -41.35 27.95 9.84
CA SER A 326 -40.87 26.55 9.85
C SER A 326 -40.37 25.81 8.59
N SER A 327 -39.06 25.50 8.65
CA SER A 327 -38.39 24.18 8.61
C SER A 327 -38.90 23.07 7.68
N THR A 328 -37.99 22.45 6.92
CA THR A 328 -38.17 21.09 6.35
C THR A 328 -36.83 20.35 6.33
N ALA A 329 -36.86 19.13 6.87
CA ALA A 329 -35.78 18.15 6.87
C ALA A 329 -36.24 16.85 6.17
N THR A 330 -35.25 15.97 5.88
CA THR A 330 -35.31 14.49 5.65
C THR A 330 -35.76 13.99 4.24
N PRO A 331 -35.46 12.74 3.80
CA PRO A 331 -34.79 11.60 4.48
C PRO A 331 -33.72 10.79 3.70
N THR A 332 -33.07 9.91 4.48
CA THR A 332 -32.21 8.74 4.23
C THR A 332 -32.82 7.66 3.31
N THR A 333 -31.98 6.87 2.63
CA THR A 333 -32.21 5.42 2.42
C THR A 333 -30.90 4.61 2.42
N SER A 334 -30.91 3.48 3.13
CA SER A 334 -30.01 2.32 2.98
C SER A 334 -30.91 1.09 2.78
N PRO A 335 -30.42 0.06 2.09
CA PRO A 335 -30.12 -1.20 2.80
C PRO A 335 -28.65 -1.61 2.69
#